data_AF-W0ZAT8-F1
#
_entry.id   AF-W0ZAT8-F1
#
_cell.length_a   1.000
_cell.length_b   1.000
_cell.length_c   1.000
_cell.angle_alpha   90.00
_cell.angle_beta   90.00
_cell.angle_gamma   90.00
#
_symmetry.space_group_name_H-M   'P 1'
#
loop_
_entity.id
_entity.type
_entity.pdbx_description
1 polymer ?
#
loop_
_entity_poly.entity_id
_entity_poly.type
_entity_poly.pdbx_seq_one_letter_code
_entity_poly.pdbx_strand_id
1 'polypeptide(L)'
;MPDTVWDITHPGAPAHYGATGPGVDRSVKPDLHHTGGRVLYTRPITTPGDETVTIEPAHTAIAGPGLQVAAPGRAGATNNTVFTVGTSNATALVTREASRLFDILEAGAPDAQDAALPDPQYHPLLVRALLTHASNWGDWEPRLRRELGLSNQQARRSLTALLGYGRLDASRLGTAATNRAVLVGGGLIARNQRHTYDLPLPPSLRARAEWHRFTITLAYMVPTVGQLTRYRGAKVYFATPDTSLAGGDRTDAEHNAVRRGSLQHEIVQGTRTMVFGDGDAFPIHVECMDDAQRLRAGKTVRYALVVSVETAEETSTTIHDEVRAQLRQRISDRTRERIQGNG
;
A
#
# COMPACT_ATOMS: atom_id res chain seq x y z
N MET A 1 34.02 4.66 1.19
CA MET A 1 33.98 3.78 0.01
C MET A 1 35.35 3.84 -0.66
N PRO A 2 35.89 2.74 -1.18
CA PRO A 2 37.12 2.78 -1.98
C PRO A 2 36.96 3.64 -3.24
N ASP A 3 38.04 4.26 -3.73
CA ASP A 3 38.01 5.11 -4.94
C ASP A 3 37.75 4.35 -6.25
N THR A 4 37.74 3.01 -6.18
CA THR A 4 37.56 2.09 -7.31
C THR A 4 36.10 1.78 -7.62
N VAL A 5 35.16 2.23 -6.78
CA VAL A 5 33.73 1.94 -6.94
C VAL A 5 32.90 3.22 -6.89
N TRP A 6 31.77 3.20 -7.60
CA TRP A 6 30.75 4.22 -7.61
C TRP A 6 29.50 3.76 -6.88
N ASP A 7 28.96 4.66 -6.08
CA ASP A 7 27.68 4.51 -5.42
C ASP A 7 26.74 5.60 -5.94
N ILE A 8 25.93 5.23 -6.94
CA ILE A 8 25.07 6.16 -7.67
C ILE A 8 23.61 6.15 -7.18
N THR A 9 23.30 5.33 -6.17
CA THR A 9 21.93 5.19 -5.67
C THR A 9 21.81 5.89 -4.33
N HIS A 10 20.90 6.85 -4.17
CA HIS A 10 20.72 7.48 -2.87
C HIS A 10 20.29 6.48 -1.77
N PRO A 11 20.70 6.66 -0.51
CA PRO A 11 20.22 5.84 0.59
C PRO A 11 18.69 5.81 0.64
N GLY A 12 18.12 4.61 0.71
CA GLY A 12 16.68 4.41 0.77
C GLY A 12 15.92 4.69 -0.52
N ALA A 13 16.57 5.02 -1.65
CA ALA A 13 15.94 5.20 -2.95
C ALA A 13 15.66 3.85 -3.65
N PRO A 14 14.76 3.81 -4.65
CA PRO A 14 14.57 2.63 -5.49
C PRO A 14 15.88 2.21 -6.17
N ALA A 15 16.17 0.92 -6.19
CA ALA A 15 17.38 0.41 -6.83
C ALA A 15 17.23 0.36 -8.35
N HIS A 16 18.31 0.69 -9.09
CA HIS A 16 18.31 0.70 -10.55
C HIS A 16 18.17 -0.68 -11.20
N TYR A 17 18.45 -1.76 -10.47
CA TYR A 17 18.23 -3.14 -10.96
C TYR A 17 16.75 -3.57 -10.92
N GLY A 18 15.89 -2.79 -10.27
CA GLY A 18 14.47 -3.09 -10.15
C GLY A 18 13.75 -2.90 -11.49
N ALA A 19 12.93 -3.88 -11.88
CA ALA A 19 12.05 -3.70 -13.02
C ALA A 19 11.03 -2.58 -12.72
N THR A 20 10.80 -1.72 -13.69
CA THR A 20 9.79 -0.67 -13.62
C THR A 20 8.50 -1.11 -14.29
N GLY A 21 7.39 -0.51 -13.89
CA GLY A 21 6.13 -0.61 -14.59
C GLY A 21 6.12 0.12 -15.94
N PRO A 22 4.93 0.21 -16.55
CA PRO A 22 3.68 -0.28 -15.98
C PRO A 22 3.50 -1.80 -16.17
N GLY A 23 2.59 -2.40 -15.40
CA GLY A 23 2.15 -3.77 -15.61
C GLY A 23 1.17 -3.91 -16.78
N VAL A 24 0.61 -5.11 -16.95
CA VAL A 24 -0.43 -5.39 -17.95
C VAL A 24 -1.59 -4.40 -17.82
N ASP A 25 -2.14 -3.96 -18.97
CA ASP A 25 -3.16 -2.91 -19.08
C ASP A 25 -2.77 -1.58 -18.41
N ARG A 26 -1.47 -1.26 -18.42
CA ARG A 26 -0.89 -0.09 -17.79
C ARG A 26 -1.20 0.02 -16.29
N SER A 27 -1.27 -1.12 -15.60
CA SER A 27 -1.49 -1.19 -14.16
C SER A 27 -0.26 -0.72 -13.37
N VAL A 28 -0.46 -0.29 -12.13
CA VAL A 28 0.63 0.09 -11.22
C VAL A 28 1.46 -1.16 -10.91
N LYS A 29 2.75 -1.12 -11.25
CA LYS A 29 3.76 -2.12 -10.87
C LYS A 29 5.14 -1.46 -10.65
N PRO A 30 5.96 -1.95 -9.70
CA PRO A 30 5.63 -2.97 -8.69
C PRO A 30 4.48 -2.51 -7.77
N ASP A 31 3.87 -3.43 -7.00
CA ASP A 31 2.84 -3.01 -6.03
C ASP A 31 3.49 -2.14 -4.94
N LEU A 32 4.64 -2.57 -4.41
CA LEU A 32 5.41 -1.85 -3.39
C LEU A 32 6.90 -2.15 -3.52
N HIS A 33 7.73 -1.36 -2.84
CA HIS A 33 9.17 -1.54 -2.70
C HIS A 33 9.54 -1.98 -1.28
N HIS A 34 10.59 -2.78 -1.18
CA HIS A 34 11.24 -3.16 0.08
C HIS A 34 12.76 -3.17 -0.10
N THR A 35 13.50 -3.27 1.01
CA THR A 35 14.96 -3.43 0.99
C THR A 35 15.37 -4.63 0.16
N GLY A 36 16.08 -4.41 -0.95
CA GLY A 36 16.61 -5.46 -1.81
C GLY A 36 18.14 -5.61 -1.77
N GLY A 37 18.84 -4.75 -1.03
CA GLY A 37 20.29 -4.64 -1.03
C GLY A 37 20.80 -3.48 -1.88
N ARG A 38 22.08 -3.12 -1.73
CA ARG A 38 22.71 -1.98 -2.40
C ARG A 38 23.78 -2.47 -3.34
N VAL A 39 23.72 -2.04 -4.60
CA VAL A 39 24.71 -2.34 -5.63
C VAL A 39 25.71 -1.20 -5.70
N LEU A 40 27.00 -1.53 -5.62
CA LEU A 40 28.08 -0.64 -6.04
C LEU A 40 28.46 -0.99 -7.48
N TYR A 41 28.98 -0.03 -8.21
CA TYR A 41 29.43 -0.22 -9.58
C TYR A 41 30.94 -0.02 -9.66
N THR A 42 31.62 -0.79 -10.49
CA THR A 42 33.02 -0.55 -10.79
C THR A 42 33.15 0.82 -11.45
N ARG A 43 34.12 1.62 -11.00
CA ARG A 43 34.37 2.93 -11.61
C ARG A 43 34.75 2.73 -13.09
N PRO A 44 33.99 3.29 -14.03
CA PRO A 44 34.29 3.08 -15.44
C PRO A 44 35.48 3.92 -15.89
N ILE A 45 36.17 3.46 -16.93
CA ILE A 45 37.17 4.24 -17.64
C ILE A 45 36.40 5.12 -18.64
N THR A 46 36.51 6.44 -18.50
CA THR A 46 35.83 7.42 -19.36
C THR A 46 36.82 8.13 -20.26
N THR A 47 36.43 8.39 -21.50
CA THR A 47 37.20 9.18 -22.47
C THR A 47 36.60 10.58 -22.58
N PRO A 48 37.40 11.65 -22.73
CA PRO A 48 36.88 12.99 -22.98
C PRO A 48 35.95 13.00 -24.19
N GLY A 49 34.70 13.42 -24.00
CA GLY A 49 33.67 13.45 -25.04
C GLY A 49 32.60 12.37 -24.90
N ASP A 50 32.76 11.40 -24.00
CA ASP A 50 31.73 10.38 -23.75
C ASP A 50 30.47 11.00 -23.12
N GLU A 51 29.33 10.90 -23.82
CA GLU A 51 28.01 11.29 -23.29
C GLU A 51 27.37 10.20 -22.42
N THR A 52 27.79 8.94 -22.62
CA THR A 52 27.28 7.77 -21.90
C THR A 52 28.41 6.84 -21.52
N VAL A 53 28.25 6.15 -20.39
CA VAL A 53 29.26 5.19 -19.91
C VAL A 53 28.59 3.89 -19.45
N THR A 54 29.21 2.76 -19.80
CA THR A 54 28.80 1.44 -19.31
C THR A 54 29.37 1.22 -17.92
N ILE A 55 28.51 0.85 -16.98
CA ILE A 55 28.88 0.50 -15.61
C ILE A 55 28.57 -0.97 -15.35
N GLU A 56 29.44 -1.63 -14.60
CA GLU A 56 29.25 -3.02 -14.18
C GLU A 56 29.13 -3.09 -12.66
N PRO A 57 28.28 -3.97 -12.11
CA PRO A 57 28.23 -4.21 -10.67
C PRO A 57 29.61 -4.63 -10.14
N ALA A 58 30.06 -3.98 -9.07
CA ALA A 58 31.26 -4.39 -8.36
C ALA A 58 31.02 -5.70 -7.59
N HIS A 59 32.06 -6.52 -7.44
CA HIS A 59 31.98 -7.76 -6.68
C HIS A 59 31.92 -7.50 -5.16
N THR A 60 30.71 -7.44 -4.62
CA THR A 60 30.47 -7.14 -3.20
C THR A 60 30.05 -8.36 -2.36
N ALA A 61 30.03 -9.56 -2.94
CA ALA A 61 29.47 -10.75 -2.28
C ALA A 61 30.14 -11.14 -0.95
N ILE A 62 31.41 -10.78 -0.75
CA ILE A 62 32.18 -11.16 0.46
C ILE A 62 32.08 -10.07 1.55
N ALA A 63 32.22 -8.79 1.17
CA ALA A 63 32.37 -7.68 2.11
C ALA A 63 31.16 -6.72 2.14
N GLY A 64 30.17 -6.95 1.29
CA GLY A 64 29.06 -6.05 1.08
C GLY A 64 29.44 -4.82 0.25
N PRO A 65 28.50 -3.87 0.08
CA PRO A 65 27.17 -3.84 0.67
C PRO A 65 26.20 -4.84 0.02
N GLY A 66 25.05 -5.05 0.66
CA GLY A 66 24.00 -5.99 0.24
C GLY A 66 23.21 -6.50 1.44
N LEU A 67 22.30 -7.44 1.20
CA LEU A 67 21.66 -8.21 2.27
C LEU A 67 22.50 -9.45 2.55
N GLN A 68 22.88 -9.63 3.81
CA GLN A 68 23.62 -10.80 4.25
C GLN A 68 22.69 -12.01 4.32
N VAL A 69 23.05 -13.08 3.62
CA VAL A 69 22.29 -14.33 3.55
C VAL A 69 23.20 -15.52 3.85
N ALA A 70 22.62 -16.60 4.37
CA ALA A 70 23.33 -17.86 4.52
C ALA A 70 23.74 -18.41 3.15
N ALA A 71 24.94 -18.94 3.06
CA ALA A 71 25.46 -19.54 1.83
C ALA A 71 26.33 -20.77 2.14
N PRO A 72 26.47 -21.72 1.20
CA PRO A 72 27.32 -22.89 1.40
C PRO A 72 28.75 -22.49 1.78
N GLY A 73 29.25 -23.03 2.88
CA GLY A 73 30.64 -22.84 3.31
C GLY A 73 31.59 -23.83 2.66
N ARG A 74 32.87 -23.48 2.59
CA ARG A 74 33.92 -24.44 2.20
C ARG A 74 34.19 -25.39 3.36
N ALA A 75 34.59 -26.62 3.03
CA ALA A 75 35.06 -27.63 3.99
C ALA A 75 34.11 -27.88 5.18
N GLY A 76 32.79 -27.82 4.97
CA GLY A 76 31.79 -28.11 6.01
C GLY A 76 31.48 -26.96 6.96
N ALA A 77 31.96 -25.73 6.70
CA ALA A 77 31.59 -24.57 7.51
C ALA A 77 30.07 -24.31 7.47
N THR A 78 29.44 -24.22 8.63
CA THR A 78 27.98 -24.08 8.80
C THR A 78 27.51 -22.64 9.05
N ASN A 79 28.44 -21.71 9.23
CA ASN A 79 28.17 -20.30 9.54
C ASN A 79 28.56 -19.34 8.40
N ASN A 80 28.70 -19.87 7.17
CA ASN A 80 29.10 -19.05 6.04
C ASN A 80 27.95 -18.14 5.56
N THR A 81 28.30 -16.92 5.18
CA THR A 81 27.36 -15.93 4.67
C THR A 81 27.95 -15.20 3.47
N VAL A 82 27.07 -14.68 2.61
CA VAL A 82 27.43 -13.80 1.50
C VAL A 82 26.44 -12.64 1.45
N PHE A 83 26.84 -11.55 0.81
CA PHE A 83 25.97 -10.43 0.50
C PHE A 83 25.35 -10.60 -0.87
N THR A 84 24.03 -10.48 -0.96
CA THR A 84 23.29 -10.50 -2.21
C THR A 84 22.45 -9.24 -2.37
N VAL A 85 22.04 -8.99 -3.60
CA VAL A 85 21.19 -7.86 -3.99
C VAL A 85 20.15 -8.37 -4.97
N GLY A 86 18.97 -7.75 -4.98
CA GLY A 86 17.96 -8.06 -5.98
C GLY A 86 16.53 -7.92 -5.48
N THR A 87 15.61 -7.95 -6.44
CA THR A 87 14.17 -8.00 -6.17
C THR A 87 13.76 -9.31 -5.51
N SER A 88 14.50 -10.40 -5.70
CA SER A 88 14.31 -11.66 -4.97
C SER A 88 14.48 -11.49 -3.46
N ASN A 89 15.49 -10.71 -3.04
CA ASN A 89 15.71 -10.43 -1.62
C ASN A 89 14.60 -9.56 -1.03
N ALA A 90 14.22 -8.51 -1.75
CA ALA A 90 13.10 -7.65 -1.35
C ALA A 90 11.81 -8.48 -1.21
N THR A 91 11.52 -9.35 -2.17
CA THR A 91 10.37 -10.26 -2.14
C THR A 91 10.43 -11.19 -0.93
N ALA A 92 11.59 -11.77 -0.59
CA ALA A 92 11.73 -12.64 0.58
C ALA A 92 11.41 -11.91 1.89
N LEU A 93 11.84 -10.65 2.03
CA LEU A 93 11.49 -9.83 3.19
C LEU A 93 10.00 -9.46 3.21
N VAL A 94 9.40 -9.13 2.06
CA VAL A 94 7.95 -8.91 1.97
C VAL A 94 7.16 -10.15 2.37
N THR A 95 7.60 -11.35 1.97
CA THR A 95 6.98 -12.62 2.39
C THR A 95 7.03 -12.81 3.90
N ARG A 96 8.13 -12.42 4.55
CA ARG A 96 8.24 -12.44 6.02
C ARG A 96 7.26 -11.48 6.68
N GLU A 97 7.13 -10.25 6.16
CA GLU A 97 6.14 -9.30 6.68
C GLU A 97 4.70 -9.75 6.42
N ALA A 98 4.45 -10.43 5.28
CA ALA A 98 3.17 -11.07 4.99
C ALA A 98 2.83 -12.15 6.01
N SER A 99 3.78 -13.02 6.37
CA SER A 99 3.60 -14.05 7.41
C SER A 99 3.19 -13.45 8.75
N ARG A 100 3.84 -12.37 9.17
CA ARG A 100 3.49 -11.66 10.42
C ARG A 100 2.08 -11.09 10.40
N LEU A 101 1.62 -10.60 9.25
CA LEU A 101 0.24 -10.14 9.09
C LEU A 101 -0.76 -11.30 9.15
N PHE A 102 -0.43 -12.48 8.63
CA PHE A 102 -1.25 -13.68 8.82
C PHE A 102 -1.37 -14.01 10.32
N ASP A 103 -0.25 -14.04 11.05
CA ASP A 103 -0.26 -14.28 12.50
C ASP A 103 -1.18 -13.29 13.24
N ILE A 104 -1.13 -12.00 12.89
CA ILE A 104 -2.00 -10.95 13.47
C ILE A 104 -3.48 -11.19 13.14
N LEU A 105 -3.80 -11.50 11.89
CA LEU A 105 -5.18 -11.74 11.47
C LEU A 105 -5.77 -13.01 12.09
N GLU A 106 -4.96 -14.05 12.25
CA GLU A 106 -5.35 -15.35 12.81
C GLU A 106 -5.43 -15.34 14.34
N ALA A 107 -4.70 -14.45 15.02
CA ALA A 107 -4.86 -14.21 16.45
C ALA A 107 -6.25 -13.63 16.81
N GLY A 108 -6.94 -13.01 15.84
CA GLY A 108 -8.29 -12.48 16.02
C GLY A 108 -8.36 -11.14 16.77
N ALA A 109 -9.58 -10.67 17.01
CA ALA A 109 -9.81 -9.44 17.77
C ALA A 109 -9.51 -9.68 19.27
N PRO A 110 -8.70 -8.83 19.92
CA PRO A 110 -8.30 -9.05 21.32
C PRO A 110 -9.45 -8.81 22.32
N ASP A 111 -10.47 -8.04 21.94
CA ASP A 111 -11.60 -7.68 22.80
C ASP A 111 -12.92 -8.17 22.19
N ALA A 112 -13.70 -8.91 22.97
CA ALA A 112 -14.99 -9.46 22.54
C ALA A 112 -16.04 -8.38 22.20
N GLN A 113 -15.83 -7.13 22.62
CA GLN A 113 -16.68 -5.99 22.24
C GLN A 113 -16.37 -5.45 20.83
N ASP A 114 -15.21 -5.79 20.26
CA ASP A 114 -14.87 -5.39 18.90
C ASP A 114 -15.55 -6.31 17.88
N ALA A 115 -15.75 -5.77 16.68
CA ALA A 115 -16.21 -6.58 15.56
C ALA A 115 -15.19 -7.69 15.26
N ALA A 116 -15.70 -8.89 14.99
CA ALA A 116 -14.86 -9.97 14.48
C ALA A 116 -14.17 -9.53 13.18
N LEU A 117 -12.90 -9.89 13.04
CA LEU A 117 -12.16 -9.70 11.79
C LEU A 117 -12.82 -10.51 10.66
N PRO A 118 -12.64 -10.11 9.38
CA PRO A 118 -13.14 -10.89 8.26
C PRO A 118 -12.61 -12.33 8.28
N ASP A 119 -13.45 -13.27 7.84
CA ASP A 119 -13.14 -14.71 7.82
C ASP A 119 -11.78 -15.05 7.16
N PRO A 120 -11.09 -16.13 7.60
CA PRO A 120 -9.79 -16.52 7.06
C PRO A 120 -9.68 -16.61 5.53
N GLN A 121 -10.78 -16.86 4.82
CA GLN A 121 -10.80 -16.84 3.36
C GLN A 121 -10.44 -15.48 2.73
N TYR A 122 -10.50 -14.39 3.51
CA TYR A 122 -10.14 -13.03 3.11
C TYR A 122 -8.70 -12.66 3.46
N HIS A 123 -8.02 -13.42 4.33
CA HIS A 123 -6.68 -13.10 4.82
C HIS A 123 -5.67 -12.84 3.68
N PRO A 124 -5.59 -13.64 2.59
CA PRO A 124 -4.64 -13.35 1.52
C PRO A 124 -4.84 -11.97 0.86
N LEU A 125 -6.10 -11.54 0.71
CA LEU A 125 -6.42 -10.21 0.16
C LEU A 125 -6.17 -9.11 1.18
N LEU A 126 -6.48 -9.35 2.45
CA LEU A 126 -6.20 -8.43 3.56
C LEU A 126 -4.69 -8.21 3.73
N VAL A 127 -3.88 -9.26 3.72
CA VAL A 127 -2.42 -9.18 3.82
C VAL A 127 -1.86 -8.35 2.67
N ARG A 128 -2.30 -8.61 1.43
CA ARG A 128 -1.90 -7.81 0.26
C ARG A 128 -2.29 -6.34 0.40
N ALA A 129 -3.52 -6.08 0.89
CA ALA A 129 -3.99 -4.73 1.11
C ALA A 129 -3.21 -4.03 2.23
N LEU A 130 -2.95 -4.70 3.36
CA LEU A 130 -2.21 -4.17 4.53
C LEU A 130 -0.76 -3.82 4.18
N LEU A 131 -0.06 -4.68 3.44
CA LEU A 131 1.29 -4.39 2.92
C LEU A 131 1.30 -3.11 2.08
N THR A 132 0.36 -2.99 1.15
CA THR A 132 0.28 -1.81 0.28
C THR A 132 -0.19 -0.58 1.06
N HIS A 133 -1.09 -0.75 2.02
CA HIS A 133 -1.62 0.33 2.87
C HIS A 133 -0.54 0.99 3.71
N ALA A 134 0.47 0.24 4.13
CA ALA A 134 1.65 0.75 4.83
C ALA A 134 2.71 1.33 3.88
N SER A 135 2.45 1.43 2.57
CA SER A 135 3.38 1.98 1.58
C SER A 135 3.01 3.40 1.19
N ASN A 136 4.02 4.23 0.91
CA ASN A 136 3.86 5.57 0.32
C ASN A 136 5.15 6.03 -0.36
N TRP A 137 5.08 7.10 -1.15
CA TRP A 137 6.24 7.65 -1.86
C TRP A 137 7.19 8.42 -0.94
N GLY A 138 6.68 8.99 0.16
CA GLY A 138 7.50 9.74 1.11
C GLY A 138 8.38 10.80 0.46
N ASP A 139 9.68 10.76 0.77
CA ASP A 139 10.67 11.71 0.25
C ASP A 139 11.11 11.42 -1.20
N TRP A 140 10.67 10.31 -1.80
CA TRP A 140 11.02 9.96 -3.18
C TRP A 140 10.40 10.92 -4.19
N GLU A 141 9.14 11.32 -4.01
CA GLU A 141 8.46 12.23 -4.93
C GLU A 141 9.17 13.58 -5.07
N PRO A 142 9.35 14.38 -4.01
CA PRO A 142 9.91 15.72 -4.16
C PRO A 142 11.38 15.70 -4.58
N ARG A 143 12.09 14.59 -4.30
CA ARG A 143 13.47 14.37 -4.72
C ARG A 143 13.53 14.06 -6.22
N LEU A 144 12.88 12.99 -6.67
CA LEU A 144 12.91 12.55 -8.06
C LEU A 144 12.26 13.59 -8.99
N ARG A 145 11.21 14.27 -8.53
CA ARG A 145 10.62 15.39 -9.29
C ARG A 145 11.65 16.47 -9.60
N ARG A 146 12.50 16.80 -8.63
CA ARG A 146 13.56 17.81 -8.79
C ARG A 146 14.70 17.31 -9.67
N GLU A 147 15.19 16.11 -9.41
CA GLU A 147 16.30 15.49 -10.17
C GLU A 147 15.94 15.29 -11.64
N LEU A 148 14.68 14.96 -11.93
CA LEU A 148 14.19 14.73 -13.29
C LEU A 148 13.57 15.98 -13.94
N GLY A 149 13.55 17.13 -13.25
CA GLY A 149 12.98 18.38 -13.78
C GLY A 149 11.48 18.29 -14.12
N LEU A 150 10.71 17.50 -13.37
CA LEU A 150 9.29 17.25 -13.67
C LEU A 150 8.39 18.31 -13.05
N SER A 151 7.34 18.71 -13.77
CA SER A 151 6.21 19.42 -13.15
C SER A 151 5.41 18.49 -12.22
N ASN A 152 4.58 19.05 -11.32
CA ASN A 152 3.73 18.25 -10.43
C ASN A 152 2.82 17.26 -11.19
N GLN A 153 2.27 17.70 -12.33
CA GLN A 153 1.38 16.86 -13.14
C GLN A 153 2.14 15.71 -13.82
N GLN A 154 3.35 15.99 -14.32
CA GLN A 154 4.22 14.97 -14.93
C GLN A 154 4.76 14.00 -13.88
N ALA A 155 5.16 14.50 -12.72
CA ALA A 155 5.73 13.71 -11.63
C ALA A 155 4.84 12.53 -11.28
N ARG A 156 3.54 12.74 -11.03
CA ARG A 156 2.64 11.63 -10.67
C ARG A 156 2.54 10.58 -11.77
N ARG A 157 2.41 11.00 -13.04
CA ARG A 157 2.30 10.07 -14.17
C ARG A 157 3.58 9.26 -14.38
N SER A 158 4.73 9.93 -14.39
CA SER A 158 6.04 9.32 -14.63
C SER A 158 6.50 8.46 -13.46
N LEU A 159 6.35 8.95 -12.23
CA LEU A 159 6.82 8.27 -11.03
C LEU A 159 5.94 7.09 -10.65
N THR A 160 4.66 7.03 -11.04
CA THR A 160 3.81 5.84 -10.78
C THR A 160 4.37 4.57 -11.40
N ALA A 161 4.96 4.65 -12.61
CA ALA A 161 5.58 3.50 -13.25
C ALA A 161 6.88 3.07 -12.54
N LEU A 162 7.60 4.00 -11.92
CA LEU A 162 8.86 3.72 -11.24
C LEU A 162 8.64 3.24 -9.78
N LEU A 163 7.77 3.93 -9.06
CA LEU A 163 7.60 3.81 -7.61
C LEU A 163 6.48 2.85 -7.20
N GLY A 164 5.57 2.50 -8.11
CA GLY A 164 4.38 1.75 -7.70
C GLY A 164 3.56 2.51 -6.66
N TYR A 165 3.14 1.83 -5.59
CA TYR A 165 2.55 2.49 -4.40
C TYR A 165 3.60 2.95 -3.36
N GLY A 166 4.89 2.80 -3.66
CA GLY A 166 5.97 3.34 -2.83
C GLY A 166 6.65 2.32 -1.93
N ARG A 167 7.37 2.82 -0.92
CA ARG A 167 8.17 2.01 0.01
C ARG A 167 7.30 1.49 1.14
N LEU A 168 7.38 0.20 1.42
CA LEU A 168 6.77 -0.38 2.61
C LEU A 168 7.38 0.20 3.88
N ASP A 169 6.54 0.70 4.78
CA ASP A 169 6.92 1.07 6.14
C ASP A 169 6.53 -0.05 7.12
N ALA A 170 7.53 -0.87 7.47
CA ALA A 170 7.31 -2.00 8.39
C ALA A 170 6.95 -1.58 9.82
N SER A 171 7.19 -0.32 10.22
CA SER A 171 6.77 0.18 11.54
C SER A 171 5.25 0.39 11.63
N ARG A 172 4.57 0.50 10.48
CA ARG A 172 3.13 0.75 10.36
C ARG A 172 2.33 -0.51 10.00
N LEU A 173 3.00 -1.66 9.89
CA LEU A 173 2.41 -2.92 9.47
C LEU A 173 1.65 -3.61 10.61
N GLY A 174 0.35 -3.84 10.42
CA GLY A 174 -0.47 -4.63 11.34
C GLY A 174 -0.71 -3.96 12.71
N THR A 175 -0.31 -2.70 12.87
CA THR A 175 -0.44 -1.94 14.12
C THR A 175 -1.23 -0.66 13.91
N ALA A 176 -2.30 -0.52 14.69
CA ALA A 176 -2.86 0.80 14.97
C ALA A 176 -1.90 1.59 15.86
N ALA A 177 -2.01 2.91 15.84
CA ALA A 177 -1.34 3.80 16.77
C ALA A 177 -2.39 4.68 17.44
N THR A 178 -2.06 5.30 18.56
CA THR A 178 -2.99 6.17 19.29
C THR A 178 -3.54 7.30 18.40
N ASN A 179 -2.70 7.84 17.52
CA ASN A 179 -3.02 8.84 16.50
C ASN A 179 -3.53 8.28 15.15
N ARG A 180 -3.72 6.95 15.03
CA ARG A 180 -4.12 6.29 13.77
C ARG A 180 -5.08 5.13 14.00
N ALA A 181 -6.29 5.26 13.48
CA ALA A 181 -7.22 4.15 13.36
C ALA A 181 -7.02 3.41 12.04
N VAL A 182 -6.94 2.08 12.08
CA VAL A 182 -6.90 1.21 10.89
C VAL A 182 -8.08 0.24 10.97
N LEU A 183 -8.91 0.25 9.94
CA LEU A 183 -10.09 -0.60 9.82
C LEU A 183 -9.89 -1.57 8.67
N VAL A 184 -10.31 -2.80 8.88
CA VAL A 184 -10.29 -3.85 7.86
C VAL A 184 -11.70 -4.33 7.58
N GLY A 185 -11.96 -4.68 6.32
CA GLY A 185 -13.23 -5.22 5.88
C GLY A 185 -13.06 -6.05 4.61
N GLY A 186 -14.12 -6.69 4.19
CA GLY A 186 -14.14 -7.48 2.96
C GLY A 186 -15.55 -7.94 2.64
N GLY A 187 -15.73 -8.48 1.43
CA GLY A 187 -17.00 -9.01 1.02
C GLY A 187 -16.97 -9.70 -0.33
N LEU A 188 -18.11 -10.29 -0.68
CA LEU A 188 -18.41 -10.82 -2.00
C LEU A 188 -19.32 -9.83 -2.71
N ILE A 189 -18.89 -9.28 -3.84
CA ILE A 189 -19.65 -8.27 -4.59
C ILE A 189 -20.07 -8.83 -5.96
N ALA A 190 -21.35 -8.69 -6.29
CA ALA A 190 -21.88 -9.04 -7.59
C ALA A 190 -21.73 -7.87 -8.58
N ARG A 191 -21.89 -8.15 -9.88
CA ARG A 191 -21.87 -7.12 -10.91
C ARG A 191 -22.95 -6.07 -10.66
N ASN A 192 -22.61 -4.79 -10.85
CA ASN A 192 -23.48 -3.63 -10.67
C ASN A 192 -23.99 -3.47 -9.23
N GLN A 193 -23.35 -4.13 -8.27
CA GLN A 193 -23.60 -3.92 -6.86
C GLN A 193 -22.64 -2.84 -6.34
N ARG A 194 -23.11 -2.09 -5.34
CA ARG A 194 -22.31 -1.16 -4.54
C ARG A 194 -22.38 -1.58 -3.08
N HIS A 195 -21.21 -1.66 -2.44
CA HIS A 195 -21.09 -1.74 -0.99
C HIS A 195 -20.59 -0.40 -0.47
N THR A 196 -21.23 0.15 0.57
CA THR A 196 -20.79 1.38 1.23
C THR A 196 -20.22 1.04 2.59
N TYR A 197 -19.01 1.52 2.85
CA TYR A 197 -18.35 1.47 4.15
C TYR A 197 -18.26 2.88 4.72
N ASP A 198 -18.64 3.04 5.97
CA ASP A 198 -18.66 4.32 6.66
C ASP A 198 -17.54 4.36 7.70
N LEU A 199 -16.42 5.01 7.37
CA LEU A 199 -15.34 5.26 8.31
C LEU A 199 -15.79 6.37 9.27
N PRO A 200 -15.99 6.11 10.58
CA PRO A 200 -16.37 7.16 11.52
C PRO A 200 -15.32 8.28 11.53
N LEU A 201 -15.78 9.53 11.47
CA LEU A 201 -14.88 10.67 11.56
C LEU A 201 -14.53 10.92 13.05
N PRO A 202 -13.23 10.88 13.43
CA PRO A 202 -12.81 11.18 14.78
C PRO A 202 -13.11 12.66 15.13
N PRO A 203 -13.81 12.97 16.24
CA PRO A 203 -14.07 14.34 16.67
C PRO A 203 -12.80 15.20 16.80
N SER A 204 -11.65 14.59 17.09
CA SER A 204 -10.35 15.28 17.10
C SER A 204 -9.97 15.96 15.77
N LEU A 205 -10.53 15.52 14.65
CA LEU A 205 -10.33 16.15 13.33
C LEU A 205 -11.28 17.31 13.05
N ARG A 206 -12.36 17.44 13.83
CA ARG A 206 -13.40 18.44 13.56
C ARG A 206 -12.84 19.84 13.75
N ALA A 207 -13.09 20.70 12.76
CA ALA A 207 -12.77 22.13 12.86
C ALA A 207 -11.27 22.44 13.10
N ARG A 208 -10.35 21.50 12.82
CA ARG A 208 -8.90 21.70 12.98
C ARG A 208 -8.19 21.85 11.64
N ALA A 209 -7.43 22.94 11.48
CA ALA A 209 -6.56 23.18 10.32
C ALA A 209 -5.17 22.56 10.53
N GLU A 210 -5.15 21.26 10.83
CA GLU A 210 -3.93 20.50 11.14
C GLU A 210 -3.73 19.36 10.15
N TRP A 211 -2.51 18.83 10.09
CA TRP A 211 -2.19 17.72 9.20
C TRP A 211 -3.02 16.48 9.54
N HIS A 212 -3.64 15.90 8.51
CA HIS A 212 -4.34 14.64 8.58
C HIS A 212 -4.26 13.89 7.26
N ARG A 213 -4.45 12.57 7.34
CA ARG A 213 -4.39 11.69 6.18
C ARG A 213 -5.46 10.61 6.25
N PHE A 214 -6.10 10.37 5.11
CA PHE A 214 -6.92 9.20 4.83
C PHE A 214 -6.20 8.29 3.85
N THR A 215 -6.08 7.01 4.18
CA THR A 215 -5.51 6.00 3.27
C THR A 215 -6.57 4.96 2.99
N ILE A 216 -6.77 4.60 1.72
CA ILE A 216 -7.76 3.60 1.30
C ILE A 216 -7.07 2.62 0.38
N THR A 217 -7.08 1.35 0.77
CA THR A 217 -6.51 0.25 -0.04
C THR A 217 -7.56 -0.83 -0.27
N LEU A 218 -7.80 -1.16 -1.53
CA LEU A 218 -8.65 -2.26 -1.93
C LEU A 218 -7.83 -3.29 -2.70
N ALA A 219 -7.93 -4.55 -2.30
CA ALA A 219 -7.37 -5.69 -3.01
C ALA A 219 -8.48 -6.65 -3.39
N TYR A 220 -8.46 -7.16 -4.62
CA TYR A 220 -9.44 -8.16 -5.05
C TYR A 220 -8.78 -9.25 -5.88
N MET A 221 -9.45 -10.39 -5.97
CA MET A 221 -9.04 -11.51 -6.81
C MET A 221 -10.18 -11.91 -7.72
N VAL A 222 -9.88 -11.98 -9.01
CA VAL A 222 -10.84 -12.32 -10.05
C VAL A 222 -10.19 -13.33 -11.01
N PRO A 223 -10.95 -14.27 -11.58
CA PRO A 223 -10.44 -15.16 -12.61
C PRO A 223 -9.80 -14.39 -13.77
N THR A 224 -8.72 -14.94 -14.31
CA THR A 224 -8.00 -14.36 -15.44
C THR A 224 -8.45 -14.98 -16.77
N VAL A 225 -8.36 -14.21 -17.85
CA VAL A 225 -8.67 -14.58 -19.23
C VAL A 225 -7.40 -14.37 -20.06
N GLY A 226 -6.62 -15.43 -20.21
CA GLY A 226 -5.23 -15.33 -20.73
C GLY A 226 -5.09 -14.88 -22.18
N GLN A 227 -6.16 -14.86 -22.96
CA GLN A 227 -6.15 -14.50 -24.39
C GLN A 227 -6.46 -13.02 -24.66
N LEU A 228 -6.69 -12.21 -23.62
CA LEU A 228 -7.13 -10.82 -23.75
C LEU A 228 -6.11 -9.85 -23.13
N THR A 229 -5.92 -8.69 -23.77
CA THR A 229 -5.07 -7.60 -23.25
C THR A 229 -5.54 -7.12 -21.89
N ARG A 230 -6.86 -7.04 -21.69
CA ARG A 230 -7.48 -6.98 -20.36
C ARG A 230 -7.63 -8.42 -19.91
N TYR A 231 -6.82 -8.85 -18.97
CA TYR A 231 -6.78 -10.25 -18.57
C TYR A 231 -7.72 -10.57 -17.40
N ARG A 232 -8.47 -9.62 -16.84
CA ARG A 232 -9.32 -9.83 -15.65
C ARG A 232 -10.79 -9.94 -16.02
N GLY A 233 -11.48 -10.96 -15.52
CA GLY A 233 -12.89 -11.19 -15.85
C GLY A 233 -13.86 -10.12 -15.35
N ALA A 234 -13.50 -9.36 -14.30
CA ALA A 234 -14.28 -8.27 -13.74
C ALA A 234 -13.36 -7.27 -13.01
N LYS A 235 -13.88 -6.09 -12.74
CA LYS A 235 -13.18 -5.02 -12.05
C LYS A 235 -13.93 -4.66 -10.77
N VAL A 236 -13.18 -4.61 -9.66
CA VAL A 236 -13.66 -4.09 -8.38
C VAL A 236 -12.81 -2.89 -8.02
N TYR A 237 -13.43 -1.78 -7.66
CA TYR A 237 -12.75 -0.54 -7.33
C TYR A 237 -13.55 0.24 -6.30
N PHE A 238 -12.91 1.14 -5.57
CA PHE A 238 -13.62 2.17 -4.82
C PHE A 238 -13.75 3.46 -5.63
N ALA A 239 -14.91 4.11 -5.52
CA ALA A 239 -15.19 5.40 -6.13
C ALA A 239 -14.23 6.48 -5.61
N THR A 240 -14.11 7.59 -6.33
CA THR A 240 -13.16 8.65 -5.97
C THR A 240 -13.44 9.14 -4.54
N PRO A 241 -12.44 9.16 -3.64
CA PRO A 241 -12.62 9.66 -2.28
C PRO A 241 -13.07 11.13 -2.30
N ASP A 242 -13.94 11.52 -1.36
CA ASP A 242 -14.41 12.90 -1.23
C ASP A 242 -13.29 13.80 -0.65
N THR A 243 -12.51 14.42 -1.54
CA THR A 243 -11.42 15.33 -1.17
C THR A 243 -11.93 16.65 -0.56
N SER A 244 -13.21 16.99 -0.76
CA SER A 244 -13.81 18.16 -0.11
C SER A 244 -14.05 17.86 1.36
N LEU A 245 -14.72 16.74 1.67
CA LEU A 245 -14.92 16.28 3.04
C LEU A 245 -13.58 16.03 3.74
N ALA A 246 -12.65 15.36 3.07
CA ALA A 246 -11.32 15.06 3.62
C ALA A 246 -10.39 16.28 3.76
N GLY A 247 -10.82 17.51 3.42
CA GLY A 247 -9.98 18.72 3.62
C GLY A 247 -8.60 18.66 2.95
N GLY A 248 -8.43 17.84 1.91
CA GLY A 248 -7.11 17.46 1.40
C GLY A 248 -7.09 17.14 -0.08
N ASP A 249 -5.92 16.80 -0.58
CA ASP A 249 -5.68 16.43 -1.97
C ASP A 249 -5.16 15.00 -2.06
N ARG A 250 -5.49 14.33 -3.17
CA ARG A 250 -4.90 13.02 -3.46
C ARG A 250 -3.39 13.18 -3.62
N THR A 251 -2.58 12.30 -3.05
CA THR A 251 -1.13 12.28 -3.22
C THR A 251 -0.66 10.98 -3.88
N ASP A 252 0.65 10.85 -4.11
CA ASP A 252 1.32 9.64 -4.62
C ASP A 252 0.81 9.17 -6.00
N ALA A 253 0.52 7.87 -6.14
CA ALA A 253 0.19 7.22 -7.39
C ALA A 253 -0.91 7.93 -8.19
N GLU A 254 -0.80 7.90 -9.51
CA GLU A 254 -1.71 8.61 -10.39
C GLU A 254 -3.11 7.97 -10.38
N HIS A 255 -4.13 8.80 -10.15
CA HIS A 255 -5.48 8.34 -9.82
C HIS A 255 -6.22 7.56 -10.91
N ASN A 256 -5.81 7.65 -12.17
CA ASN A 256 -6.37 6.81 -13.23
C ASN A 256 -5.63 5.46 -13.30
N ALA A 257 -4.34 5.44 -13.00
CA ALA A 257 -3.51 4.23 -12.98
C ALA A 257 -3.90 3.28 -11.84
N VAL A 258 -4.23 3.80 -10.65
CA VAL A 258 -4.59 2.98 -9.47
C VAL A 258 -5.81 2.08 -9.69
N ARG A 259 -6.68 2.41 -10.66
CA ARG A 259 -7.87 1.61 -11.02
C ARG A 259 -7.62 0.57 -12.11
N ARG A 260 -6.39 0.41 -12.61
CA ARG A 260 -6.08 -0.51 -13.71
C ARG A 260 -5.55 -1.86 -13.25
N GLY A 261 -5.28 -2.03 -11.96
CA GLY A 261 -4.79 -3.28 -11.36
C GLY A 261 -5.87 -4.02 -10.57
N SER A 262 -5.47 -5.14 -9.95
CA SER A 262 -6.27 -5.85 -8.95
C SER A 262 -6.09 -5.33 -7.51
N LEU A 263 -5.44 -4.18 -7.40
CA LEU A 263 -5.08 -3.50 -6.18
C LEU A 263 -5.18 -2.00 -6.47
N GLN A 264 -6.01 -1.30 -5.70
CA GLN A 264 -6.19 0.14 -5.76
C GLN A 264 -5.76 0.70 -4.40
N HIS A 265 -4.88 1.68 -4.41
CA HIS A 265 -4.42 2.37 -3.19
C HIS A 265 -4.39 3.87 -3.46
N GLU A 266 -5.12 4.64 -2.65
CA GLU A 266 -5.17 6.09 -2.73
C GLU A 266 -4.95 6.69 -1.33
N ILE A 267 -4.16 7.77 -1.31
CA ILE A 267 -3.91 8.57 -0.12
C ILE A 267 -4.49 9.96 -0.39
N VAL A 268 -5.28 10.47 0.56
CA VAL A 268 -5.75 11.85 0.61
C VAL A 268 -5.14 12.50 1.84
N GLN A 269 -4.42 13.60 1.63
CA GLN A 269 -3.72 14.30 2.70
C GLN A 269 -4.10 15.78 2.70
N GLY A 270 -4.36 16.33 3.88
CA GLY A 270 -4.86 17.68 4.04
C GLY A 270 -4.30 18.37 5.26
N THR A 271 -4.31 19.70 5.22
CA THR A 271 -4.13 20.58 6.38
C THR A 271 -5.31 21.55 6.52
N ARG A 272 -6.31 21.47 5.62
CA ARG A 272 -7.48 22.34 5.66
C ARG A 272 -8.47 21.79 6.68
N THR A 273 -9.20 22.71 7.30
CA THR A 273 -10.25 22.38 8.25
C THR A 273 -11.30 21.44 7.65
N MET A 274 -11.56 20.32 8.33
CA MET A 274 -12.69 19.44 8.03
C MET A 274 -13.97 19.92 8.72
N VAL A 275 -15.09 19.91 7.99
CA VAL A 275 -16.41 20.33 8.48
C VAL A 275 -17.36 19.14 8.41
N PHE A 276 -17.76 18.62 9.57
CA PHE A 276 -18.67 17.49 9.74
C PHE A 276 -19.33 17.52 11.12
N GLY A 277 -20.52 16.94 11.23
CA GLY A 277 -21.35 16.83 12.44
C GLY A 277 -20.99 15.65 13.34
N ASP A 278 -21.72 15.49 14.44
CA ASP A 278 -21.59 14.33 15.34
C ASP A 278 -22.10 13.06 14.68
N GLY A 279 -21.29 12.00 14.73
CA GLY A 279 -21.62 10.71 14.14
C GLY A 279 -21.41 10.60 12.64
N ASP A 280 -20.97 11.67 11.97
CA ASP A 280 -20.64 11.66 10.54
C ASP A 280 -19.55 10.65 10.20
N ALA A 281 -19.52 10.23 8.94
CA ALA A 281 -18.57 9.26 8.43
C ALA A 281 -17.99 9.71 7.10
N PHE A 282 -16.78 9.25 6.83
CA PHE A 282 -16.18 9.30 5.51
C PHE A 282 -16.62 8.08 4.70
N PRO A 283 -17.42 8.25 3.63
CA PRO A 283 -17.96 7.12 2.88
C PRO A 283 -16.94 6.55 1.89
N ILE A 284 -16.86 5.22 1.81
CA ILE A 284 -16.11 4.49 0.80
C ILE A 284 -17.06 3.59 0.04
N HIS A 285 -17.29 3.91 -1.24
CA HIS A 285 -18.17 3.13 -2.12
C HIS A 285 -17.35 2.15 -2.95
N VAL A 286 -17.48 0.85 -2.66
CA VAL A 286 -16.89 -0.23 -3.45
C VAL A 286 -17.89 -0.69 -4.49
N GLU A 287 -17.47 -0.76 -5.76
CA GLU A 287 -18.30 -1.12 -6.90
C GLU A 287 -17.67 -2.26 -7.71
N CYS A 288 -18.52 -3.05 -8.36
CA CYS A 288 -18.09 -4.09 -9.29
C CYS A 288 -18.71 -3.90 -10.67
N MET A 289 -17.86 -3.90 -11.69
CA MET A 289 -18.25 -3.79 -13.09
C MET A 289 -17.60 -4.87 -13.95
N ASP A 290 -18.14 -5.07 -15.15
CA ASP A 290 -17.52 -5.91 -16.17
C ASP A 290 -16.16 -5.33 -16.60
N ASP A 291 -15.20 -6.21 -16.92
CA ASP A 291 -13.87 -5.81 -17.42
C ASP A 291 -13.56 -6.49 -18.75
N ALA A 292 -12.75 -7.55 -18.76
CA ALA A 292 -12.47 -8.31 -19.98
C ALA A 292 -13.67 -9.16 -20.45
N GLN A 293 -14.52 -9.55 -19.52
CA GLN A 293 -15.71 -10.35 -19.76
C GLN A 293 -16.87 -9.85 -18.91
N ARG A 294 -18.06 -10.32 -19.27
CA ARG A 294 -19.26 -10.12 -18.47
C ARG A 294 -19.26 -11.07 -17.28
N LEU A 295 -19.32 -10.54 -16.05
CA LEU A 295 -19.51 -11.36 -14.86
C LEU A 295 -20.94 -11.97 -14.92
N ARG A 296 -20.99 -13.30 -14.98
CA ARG A 296 -22.24 -14.07 -15.13
C ARG A 296 -23.14 -13.84 -13.91
N ALA A 297 -24.46 -13.92 -14.12
CA ALA A 297 -25.44 -13.84 -13.03
C ALA A 297 -25.13 -14.90 -11.95
N GLY A 298 -25.26 -14.52 -10.68
CA GLY A 298 -24.94 -15.37 -9.53
C GLY A 298 -23.45 -15.54 -9.22
N LYS A 299 -22.53 -14.93 -10.00
CA LYS A 299 -21.11 -14.88 -9.67
C LYS A 299 -20.78 -13.59 -8.92
N THR A 300 -19.87 -13.72 -7.95
CA THR A 300 -19.36 -12.63 -7.12
C THR A 300 -17.84 -12.59 -7.16
N VAL A 301 -17.27 -11.44 -6.84
CA VAL A 301 -15.83 -11.23 -6.70
C VAL A 301 -15.51 -11.00 -5.24
N ARG A 302 -14.48 -11.69 -4.73
CA ARG A 302 -13.98 -11.47 -3.38
C ARG A 302 -13.03 -10.27 -3.37
N TYR A 303 -13.25 -9.36 -2.44
CA TYR A 303 -12.36 -8.24 -2.18
C TYR A 303 -12.13 -8.04 -0.68
N ALA A 304 -11.03 -7.36 -0.37
CA ALA A 304 -10.69 -6.84 0.94
C ALA A 304 -10.47 -5.33 0.84
N LEU A 305 -10.77 -4.63 1.93
CA LEU A 305 -10.66 -3.20 2.08
C LEU A 305 -9.91 -2.89 3.38
N VAL A 306 -8.94 -2.00 3.31
CA VAL A 306 -8.21 -1.45 4.47
C VAL A 306 -8.30 0.07 4.39
N VAL A 307 -8.80 0.70 5.44
CA VAL A 307 -8.97 2.14 5.52
C VAL A 307 -8.30 2.65 6.78
N SER A 308 -7.60 3.78 6.70
CA SER A 308 -7.10 4.46 7.89
C SER A 308 -7.36 5.95 7.84
N VAL A 309 -7.44 6.50 9.05
CA VAL A 309 -7.42 7.93 9.32
C VAL A 309 -6.33 8.18 10.36
N GLU A 310 -5.50 9.19 10.12
CA GLU A 310 -4.42 9.56 11.03
C GLU A 310 -4.20 11.07 11.10
N THR A 311 -3.65 11.49 12.23
CA THR A 311 -3.12 12.83 12.49
C THR A 311 -1.65 12.76 12.88
N ALA A 312 -0.99 13.92 12.96
CA ALA A 312 0.27 14.00 13.67
C ALA A 312 0.03 13.66 15.15
N GLU A 313 1.02 13.05 15.82
CA GLU A 313 0.91 12.68 17.25
C GLU A 313 0.70 13.93 18.12
N GLU A 314 1.32 15.05 17.72
CA GLU A 314 1.20 16.36 18.36
C GLU A 314 -0.22 16.95 18.23
N THR A 315 -0.99 16.52 17.22
CA THR A 315 -2.36 17.00 16.98
C THR A 315 -3.37 16.25 17.83
N SER A 316 -3.29 14.92 17.83
CA SER A 316 -4.18 14.04 18.59
C SER A 316 -3.57 12.64 18.74
N THR A 317 -3.71 12.07 19.92
CA THR A 317 -3.38 10.68 20.25
C THR A 317 -4.64 9.88 20.60
N THR A 318 -5.83 10.34 20.22
CA THR A 318 -7.10 9.69 20.58
C THR A 318 -7.86 9.14 19.37
N ILE A 319 -7.31 9.30 18.17
CA ILE A 319 -7.93 8.90 16.89
C ILE A 319 -8.37 7.43 16.91
N HIS A 320 -7.52 6.53 17.39
CA HIS A 320 -7.86 5.11 17.46
C HIS A 320 -9.09 4.85 18.34
N ASP A 321 -9.09 5.40 19.56
CA ASP A 321 -10.13 5.13 20.55
C ASP A 321 -11.45 5.82 20.18
N GLU A 322 -11.39 7.03 19.61
CA GLU A 322 -12.55 7.74 19.07
C GLU A 322 -13.26 6.93 17.99
N VAL A 323 -12.50 6.38 17.04
CA VAL A 323 -13.06 5.56 15.95
C VAL A 323 -13.60 4.24 16.51
N ARG A 324 -12.86 3.57 17.40
CA ARG A 324 -13.29 2.30 18.02
C ARG A 324 -14.57 2.48 18.83
N ALA A 325 -14.68 3.54 19.63
CA ALA A 325 -15.87 3.84 20.41
C ALA A 325 -17.10 4.07 19.53
N GLN A 326 -16.96 4.86 18.45
CA GLN A 326 -18.05 5.07 17.49
C GLN A 326 -18.48 3.78 16.80
N LEU A 327 -17.54 2.90 16.42
CA LEU A 327 -17.88 1.60 15.83
C LEU A 327 -18.65 0.71 16.80
N ARG A 328 -18.21 0.62 18.05
CA ARG A 328 -18.91 -0.16 19.10
C ARG A 328 -20.33 0.34 19.31
N GLN A 329 -20.51 1.66 19.37
CA GLN A 329 -21.82 2.28 19.50
C GLN A 329 -22.73 1.90 18.32
N ARG A 330 -22.25 2.06 17.08
CA ARG A 330 -22.99 1.69 15.86
C ARG A 330 -23.39 0.21 15.82
N ILE A 331 -22.54 -0.70 16.32
CA ILE A 331 -22.83 -2.13 16.40
C ILE A 331 -23.91 -2.41 17.46
N SER A 332 -23.83 -1.76 18.62
CA SER A 332 -24.82 -1.89 19.69
C SER A 332 -26.20 -1.44 19.22
N ASP A 333 -26.27 -0.29 18.56
CA ASP A 333 -27.53 0.29 18.06
C ASP A 333 -28.18 -0.61 17.01
N ARG A 334 -27.41 -1.11 16.03
CA ARG A 334 -27.91 -2.09 15.04
C ARG A 334 -28.41 -3.39 15.66
N THR A 335 -27.78 -3.83 16.74
CA THR A 335 -28.20 -5.06 17.45
C THR A 335 -29.52 -4.82 18.17
N ARG A 336 -29.70 -3.66 18.82
CA ARG A 336 -30.97 -3.28 19.46
C ARG A 336 -32.11 -3.14 18.46
N GLU A 337 -31.87 -2.48 17.33
CA GLU A 337 -32.87 -2.34 16.26
C GLU A 337 -33.35 -3.70 15.73
N ARG A 338 -32.43 -4.65 15.53
CA ARG A 338 -32.79 -6.02 15.10
C ARG A 338 -33.63 -6.77 16.12
N ILE A 339 -33.39 -6.56 17.42
CA ILE A 339 -34.16 -7.21 18.48
C ILE A 339 -35.56 -6.59 18.57
N GLN A 340 -35.69 -5.27 18.43
CA GLN A 340 -36.96 -4.56 18.50
C GLN A 340 -37.83 -4.73 17.24
N GLY A 341 -37.22 -4.92 16.06
CA GLY A 341 -37.95 -5.14 14.80
C GLY A 341 -38.46 -6.57 14.56
N ASN A 342 -38.08 -7.52 15.42
CA ASN A 342 -38.50 -8.93 15.35
C ASN A 342 -39.48 -9.32 16.49
N GLY A 343 -39.96 -8.36 17.28
CA GLY A 343 -40.99 -8.56 18.32
C GLY A 343 -42.32 -7.95 17.92
#